data_AF-A0A168SRH3-F1
#
_entry.id   AF-A0A168SRH3-F1
#
_cell.length_a   1.000
_cell.length_b   1.000
_cell.length_c   1.000
_cell.angle_alpha   90.00
_cell.angle_beta   90.00
_cell.angle_gamma   90.00
#
_symmetry.space_group_name_H-M   'P 1'
#
loop_
_entity.id
_entity.type
_entity.pdbx_description
1 polymer ?
#
loop_
_entity_poly.entity_id
_entity_poly.type
_entity_poly.pdbx_seq_one_letter_code
_entity_poly.pdbx_strand_id
1 'polypeptide(L)'
;MSRAQEWPYSFHRESIGKALSSPSIRSNKKTHINCGSSARRAGILCANEDQIRYQGRCNNTTMNGAYLSSLPREMMQSMADFPTNRRSFYLARAAFDTPTNLYKKSFPAIDEWHGRMAEKTTQS
;
A
#
# COMPACT_ATOMS: atom_id res chain seq x y z
N MET A 1 -17.53 17.31 -7.16
CA MET A 1 -16.18 16.94 -6.67
C MET A 1 -15.17 17.38 -7.73
N SER A 2 -14.34 18.38 -7.44
CA SER A 2 -13.28 18.81 -8.36
C SER A 2 -12.20 17.73 -8.41
N ARG A 3 -11.74 17.39 -9.62
CA ARG A 3 -10.63 16.45 -9.81
C ARG A 3 -9.37 17.09 -9.23
N ALA A 4 -8.75 16.44 -8.24
CA ALA A 4 -7.49 16.90 -7.70
C ALA A 4 -6.44 16.90 -8.81
N GLN A 5 -5.67 17.99 -8.91
CA GLN A 5 -4.56 18.06 -9.84
C GLN A 5 -3.46 17.10 -9.38
N GLU A 6 -3.11 16.13 -10.22
CA GLU A 6 -1.99 15.24 -9.95
C GLU A 6 -0.68 16.00 -10.10
N TRP A 7 0.27 15.73 -9.19
CA TRP A 7 1.60 16.32 -9.26
C TRP A 7 2.33 15.85 -10.53
N PRO A 8 3.05 16.75 -11.24
CA PRO A 8 3.76 16.40 -12.46
C PRO A 8 4.90 15.41 -12.18
N TYR A 9 5.20 14.54 -13.15
CA TYR A 9 6.26 13.52 -13.05
C TYR A 9 7.63 14.08 -12.61
N SER A 10 7.96 15.31 -13.01
CA SER A 10 9.19 16.00 -12.62
C SER A 10 9.30 16.19 -11.10
N PHE A 11 8.20 16.53 -10.43
CA PHE A 11 8.14 16.70 -8.98
C PHE A 11 8.47 15.38 -8.26
N HIS A 12 7.87 14.28 -8.72
CA HIS A 12 8.14 12.93 -8.19
C HIS A 12 9.59 12.49 -8.40
N ARG A 13 10.15 12.75 -9.60
CA ARG A 13 11.53 12.40 -9.92
C ARG A 13 12.53 13.19 -9.07
N GLU A 14 12.28 14.48 -8.87
CA GLU A 14 13.16 15.37 -8.10
C GLU A 14 13.12 15.04 -6.61
N SER A 15 11.93 14.81 -6.03
CA SER A 15 11.78 14.46 -4.62
C SER A 15 12.48 13.14 -4.29
N ILE A 16 12.31 12.10 -5.11
CA ILE A 16 13.04 10.83 -4.95
C ILE A 16 14.54 11.04 -5.11
N GLY A 17 14.97 11.89 -6.04
CA GLY A 17 16.37 12.24 -6.21
C GLY A 17 17.01 12.83 -4.94
N LYS A 18 16.31 13.75 -4.28
CA LYS A 18 16.74 14.38 -3.03
C LYS A 18 16.77 13.39 -1.86
N ALA A 19 15.73 12.56 -1.74
CA ALA A 19 15.65 11.53 -0.71
C ALA A 19 16.80 10.51 -0.81
N LEU A 20 17.25 10.17 -2.03
CA LEU A 20 18.38 9.27 -2.24
C LEU A 20 19.74 9.95 -2.05
N SER A 21 19.88 11.24 -2.39
CA SER A 21 21.15 11.96 -2.21
C SER A 21 21.47 12.24 -0.75
N SER A 22 20.46 12.41 0.12
CA SER A 22 20.66 12.66 1.55
C SER A 22 21.49 11.55 2.24
N PRO A 23 21.22 10.25 2.02
CA PRO A 23 22.08 9.15 2.48
C PRO A 23 23.17 8.75 1.47
N SER A 24 23.50 9.59 0.47
CA SER A 24 24.51 9.29 -0.57
C SER A 24 24.24 8.04 -1.42
N ILE A 25 22.97 7.66 -1.60
CA ILE A 25 22.58 6.50 -2.40
C ILE A 25 22.57 6.87 -3.89
N ARG A 26 23.43 6.22 -4.68
CA ARG A 26 23.52 6.43 -6.14
C ARG A 26 22.50 5.57 -6.89
N SER A 27 21.58 6.20 -7.60
CA SER A 27 20.63 5.53 -8.50
C SER A 27 20.61 6.16 -9.90
N ASN A 28 20.66 5.31 -10.93
CA ASN A 28 20.57 5.70 -12.35
C ASN A 28 19.12 5.87 -12.81
N LYS A 29 18.21 5.02 -12.33
CA LYS A 29 16.78 5.02 -12.64
C LYS A 29 15.97 5.36 -11.38
N LYS A 30 16.02 6.63 -10.98
CA LYS A 30 15.43 7.15 -9.73
C LYS A 30 13.96 6.74 -9.54
N THR A 31 13.16 6.73 -10.60
CA THR A 31 11.73 6.38 -10.55
C THR A 31 11.42 4.89 -10.70
N HIS A 32 12.38 4.07 -11.14
CA HIS A 32 12.19 2.61 -11.31
C HIS A 32 12.82 1.77 -10.19
N ILE A 33 13.39 2.40 -9.16
CA ILE A 33 14.09 1.70 -8.08
C ILE A 33 13.18 0.73 -7.31
N ASN A 34 11.91 1.11 -7.09
CA ASN A 34 10.92 0.29 -6.38
C ASN A 34 10.47 -0.94 -7.16
N CYS A 35 10.58 -0.94 -8.50
CA CYS A 35 10.17 -2.06 -9.33
C CYS A 35 11.20 -3.20 -9.29
N GLY A 36 12.50 -2.86 -9.39
CA GLY A 36 13.56 -3.86 -9.30
C GLY A 36 13.77 -4.39 -7.87
N SER A 37 13.54 -3.55 -6.85
CA SER A 37 13.70 -3.94 -5.45
C SER A 37 12.57 -4.86 -4.97
N SER A 38 11.33 -4.64 -5.40
CA SER A 38 10.18 -5.48 -5.01
C SER A 38 10.29 -6.90 -5.55
N ALA A 39 10.61 -7.07 -6.84
CA ALA A 39 10.81 -8.38 -7.45
C ALA A 39 11.97 -9.15 -6.79
N ARG A 40 13.06 -8.46 -6.46
CA ARG A 40 14.20 -9.06 -5.75
C ARG A 40 13.82 -9.49 -4.33
N ARG A 41 13.07 -8.68 -3.59
CA ARG A 41 12.58 -8.98 -2.24
C ARG A 41 11.62 -10.16 -2.23
N ALA A 42 10.71 -10.23 -3.20
CA ALA A 42 9.79 -11.35 -3.36
C ALA A 42 10.52 -12.66 -3.68
N GLY A 43 11.59 -12.60 -4.49
CA GLY A 43 12.46 -13.75 -4.76
C GLY A 43 13.25 -14.22 -3.52
N ILE A 44 13.71 -13.29 -2.68
CA ILE A 44 14.40 -13.62 -1.41
C ILE A 44 13.44 -14.24 -0.39
N LEU A 45 12.18 -13.77 -0.33
CA LEU A 45 11.16 -14.25 0.61
C LEU A 45 10.38 -15.47 0.07
N CYS A 46 10.88 -16.15 -0.97
CA CYS A 46 10.30 -17.35 -1.60
C CYS A 46 8.82 -17.19 -2.01
N ALA A 47 8.41 -16.02 -2.49
CA ALA A 47 7.11 -15.91 -3.15
C ALA A 47 7.12 -16.77 -4.43
N ASN A 48 6.00 -17.43 -4.74
CA ASN A 48 5.87 -18.27 -5.93
C ASN A 48 6.28 -17.49 -7.20
N GLU A 49 7.16 -18.06 -8.04
CA GLU A 49 7.64 -17.43 -9.28
C GLU A 49 6.52 -16.96 -10.21
N ASP A 50 5.42 -17.73 -10.29
CA ASP A 50 4.26 -17.37 -11.11
C ASP A 50 3.58 -16.10 -10.58
N GLN A 51 3.60 -15.88 -9.26
CA GLN A 51 3.12 -14.64 -8.65
C GLN A 51 4.10 -13.47 -8.90
N ILE A 52 5.41 -13.70 -8.85
CA ILE A 52 6.42 -12.67 -9.14
C ILE A 52 6.36 -12.23 -10.62
N ARG A 53 6.17 -13.18 -11.55
CA ARG A 53 6.00 -12.90 -12.98
C ARG A 53 4.72 -12.10 -13.25
N TYR A 54 3.65 -12.39 -12.52
CA TYR A 54 2.40 -11.61 -12.56
C TYR A 54 2.65 -10.14 -12.14
N GLN A 55 3.41 -9.91 -11.06
CA GLN A 55 3.76 -8.56 -10.58
C GLN A 55 4.48 -7.71 -11.61
N GLY A 56 5.49 -8.27 -12.28
CA GLY A 56 6.31 -7.55 -13.26
C GLY A 56 5.47 -6.96 -14.40
N ARG A 57 4.23 -7.44 -14.56
CA ARG A 57 3.25 -7.04 -15.57
C ARG A 57 2.02 -6.31 -15.00
N CYS A 58 1.85 -6.21 -13.68
CA CYS A 58 0.70 -5.54 -13.08
C CYS A 58 0.73 -4.03 -13.35
N ASN A 59 -0.13 -3.55 -14.27
CA ASN A 59 -0.52 -2.14 -14.35
C ASN A 59 -1.77 -1.88 -13.48
N ASN A 60 -2.03 -0.60 -13.13
CA ASN A 60 -3.18 -0.21 -12.30
C ASN A 60 -4.54 -0.65 -12.90
N THR A 61 -4.63 -0.87 -14.21
CA THR A 61 -5.83 -1.33 -14.92
C THR A 61 -6.10 -2.83 -14.78
N THR A 62 -5.07 -3.67 -14.66
CA THR A 62 -5.22 -5.13 -14.48
C THR A 62 -5.79 -5.47 -13.09
N MET A 63 -5.55 -4.62 -12.09
CA MET A 63 -6.10 -4.79 -10.74
C MET A 63 -7.64 -4.70 -10.71
N ASN A 64 -8.25 -3.87 -11.58
CA ASN A 64 -9.71 -3.68 -11.64
C ASN A 64 -10.42 -4.70 -12.55
N GLY A 65 -9.76 -5.15 -13.62
CA GLY A 65 -10.36 -6.08 -14.60
C GLY A 65 -10.34 -7.56 -14.19
N ALA A 66 -9.53 -7.93 -13.19
CA ALA A 66 -9.26 -9.33 -12.83
C ALA A 66 -9.68 -9.70 -11.39
N TYR A 67 -10.66 -9.00 -10.79
CA TYR A 67 -11.21 -9.30 -9.45
C TYR A 67 -11.99 -10.62 -9.35
N LEU A 68 -11.54 -11.67 -10.04
CA LEU A 68 -11.96 -13.06 -9.83
C LEU A 68 -10.78 -13.99 -9.56
N SER A 69 -9.52 -13.60 -9.85
CA SER A 69 -8.35 -14.33 -9.35
C SER A 69 -7.77 -13.60 -8.15
N SER A 70 -7.71 -14.30 -7.02
CA SER A 70 -7.23 -13.79 -5.74
C SER A 70 -5.90 -13.07 -5.90
N LEU A 71 -5.82 -11.82 -5.42
CA LEU A 71 -4.56 -11.08 -5.31
C LEU A 71 -3.46 -11.98 -4.73
N PRO A 72 -2.26 -12.01 -5.32
CA PRO A 72 -1.20 -12.93 -4.91
C PRO A 72 -0.73 -12.60 -3.48
N ARG A 73 -1.31 -13.29 -2.49
CA ARG A 73 -1.17 -12.99 -1.06
C ARG A 73 0.27 -13.08 -0.59
N GLU A 74 0.98 -14.12 -0.99
CA GLU A 74 2.39 -14.35 -0.61
C GLU A 74 3.28 -13.23 -1.18
N MET A 75 3.01 -12.82 -2.43
CA MET A 75 3.67 -11.66 -3.03
C MET A 75 3.35 -10.35 -2.29
N MET A 76 2.09 -10.06 -1.97
CA MET A 76 1.72 -8.85 -1.22
C MET A 76 2.38 -8.79 0.16
N GLN A 77 2.50 -9.95 0.83
CA GLN A 77 3.19 -10.08 2.10
C GLN A 77 4.68 -9.81 1.95
N SER A 78 5.32 -10.41 0.95
CA SER A 78 6.74 -10.20 0.69
C SER A 78 7.09 -8.74 0.37
N MET A 79 6.18 -8.01 -0.31
CA MET A 79 6.35 -6.57 -0.55
C MET A 79 6.32 -5.74 0.72
N ALA A 80 5.50 -6.15 1.68
CA ALA A 80 5.34 -5.49 2.97
C ALA A 80 6.28 -6.04 4.05
N ASP A 81 7.32 -6.79 3.65
CA ASP A 81 8.33 -7.39 4.53
C ASP A 81 7.78 -8.41 5.54
N PHE A 82 6.61 -8.99 5.26
CA PHE A 82 6.06 -10.08 6.06
C PHE A 82 6.61 -11.45 5.62
N PRO A 83 6.75 -12.41 6.54
CA PRO A 83 7.04 -13.78 6.17
C PRO A 83 5.92 -14.35 5.28
N THR A 84 6.29 -15.10 4.26
CA THR A 84 5.37 -15.75 3.30
C THR A 84 4.68 -17.01 3.86
N ASN A 85 5.01 -17.40 5.10
CA ASN A 85 4.37 -18.54 5.76
C ASN A 85 2.88 -18.27 6.02
N ARG A 86 2.03 -19.18 5.56
CA ARG A 86 0.56 -19.10 5.65
C ARG A 86 -0.03 -18.99 7.06
N ARG A 87 0.76 -19.11 8.13
CA ARG A 87 0.25 -19.40 9.48
C ARG A 87 0.28 -18.28 10.52
N SER A 88 0.84 -17.10 10.26
CA SER A 88 0.74 -16.02 11.25
C SER A 88 0.83 -14.61 10.67
N PHE A 89 -0.30 -13.91 10.69
CA PHE A 89 -0.48 -12.51 10.28
C PHE A 89 -0.56 -11.55 11.48
N TYR A 90 -0.14 -12.01 12.66
CA TYR A 90 -0.38 -11.28 13.89
C TYR A 90 0.74 -10.27 14.13
N LEU A 91 0.48 -9.01 13.79
CA LEU A 91 1.16 -7.89 14.42
C LEU A 91 0.53 -7.69 15.79
N ALA A 92 1.31 -7.85 16.85
CA ALA A 92 0.87 -7.49 18.20
C ALA A 92 0.39 -6.04 18.18
N ARG A 93 -0.85 -5.81 18.61
CA ARG A 93 -1.33 -4.45 18.80
C ARG A 93 -0.47 -3.78 19.86
N ALA A 94 -0.30 -2.46 19.73
CA ALA A 94 0.33 -1.68 20.80
C ALA A 94 -0.40 -1.98 22.12
N ALA A 95 0.36 -2.18 23.19
CA ALA A 95 -0.18 -2.49 24.52
C ALA A 95 -1.03 -1.36 25.12
N PHE A 96 -1.04 -0.19 24.47
CA PHE A 96 -1.81 0.97 24.86
C PHE A 96 -2.87 1.27 23.82
N ASP A 97 -4.13 1.19 24.21
CA ASP A 97 -5.22 1.69 23.39
C ASP A 97 -5.08 3.21 23.26
N THR A 98 -5.05 3.70 22.03
CA THR A 98 -4.94 5.15 21.81
C THR A 98 -6.21 5.82 22.37
N PRO A 99 -6.09 6.90 23.17
CA PRO A 99 -7.24 7.56 23.78
C PRO A 99 -8.30 7.94 22.74
N THR A 100 -9.55 7.55 22.97
CA THR A 100 -10.69 7.78 22.05
C THR A 100 -10.83 9.24 21.61
N ASN A 101 -10.48 10.19 22.49
CA ASN A 101 -10.49 11.63 22.17
C ASN A 101 -9.59 11.97 20.97
N LEU A 102 -8.41 11.34 20.87
CA LEU A 102 -7.46 11.60 19.78
C LEU A 102 -8.03 11.17 18.43
N TYR A 103 -8.67 10.00 18.36
CA TYR A 103 -9.26 9.51 17.11
C TYR A 103 -10.34 10.46 16.58
N LYS A 104 -11.25 10.90 17.46
CA LYS A 104 -12.32 11.84 17.11
C LYS A 104 -11.79 13.19 16.62
N LYS A 105 -10.67 13.65 17.20
CA LYS A 105 -10.04 14.92 16.83
C LYS A 105 -9.23 14.82 15.52
N SER A 106 -8.59 13.68 15.26
CA SER A 106 -7.78 13.47 14.04
C SER A 106 -8.64 13.23 12.81
N PHE A 107 -9.77 12.53 12.95
CA PHE A 107 -10.65 12.19 11.82
C PHE A 107 -12.13 12.45 12.14
N PRO A 108 -12.52 13.72 12.34
CA PRO A 108 -13.88 14.06 12.79
C PRO A 108 -14.98 13.64 11.80
N ALA A 109 -14.66 13.61 10.50
CA ALA A 109 -15.61 13.22 9.47
C ALA A 109 -16.03 11.74 9.56
N ILE A 110 -15.21 10.87 10.15
CA ILE A 110 -15.53 9.43 10.26
C ILE A 110 -16.75 9.23 11.16
N ASP A 111 -16.81 9.90 12.30
CA ASP A 111 -17.95 9.82 13.23
C ASP A 111 -19.24 10.36 12.59
N GLU A 112 -19.14 11.45 11.83
CA GLU A 112 -20.26 12.03 11.08
C GLU A 112 -20.82 11.05 10.04
N TRP A 113 -19.95 10.38 9.27
CA TRP A 113 -20.39 9.38 8.30
C TRP A 113 -20.97 8.13 8.97
N HIS A 114 -20.44 7.70 10.11
CA HIS A 114 -21.02 6.59 10.88
C HIS A 114 -22.44 6.89 11.37
N GLY A 115 -22.70 8.10 11.87
CA GLY A 115 -24.05 8.52 12.28
C GLY A 115 -25.06 8.51 11.12
N ARG A 116 -24.66 9.09 9.98
CA ARG A 116 -25.49 9.12 8.76
C ARG A 116 -25.80 7.73 8.20
N MET A 117 -24.93 6.75 8.41
CA MET A 117 -25.17 5.37 8.00
C MET A 117 -26.13 4.64 8.94
N ALA A 118 -26.11 4.94 10.24
CA ALA A 118 -27.04 4.36 11.22
C ALA A 118 -28.48 4.89 11.03
N GLU A 119 -28.65 6.19 10.74
CA GLU A 119 -29.96 6.81 10.50
C GLU A 119 -30.69 6.22 9.29
N LYS A 120 -29.95 5.83 8.25
CA LYS A 120 -30.51 5.23 7.02
C LYS A 120 -31.02 3.80 7.21
N THR A 121 -30.64 3.11 8.29
CA THR A 121 -31.09 1.74 8.56
C THR A 121 -32.39 1.65 9.35
N THR A 122 -32.85 2.75 9.97
CA THR A 122 -34.07 2.79 10.80
C THR A 122 -35.32 3.24 10.03
N GLN A 123 -35.16 3.68 8.77
CA GLN A 123 -36.25 4.14 7.90
C GLN A 123 -36.68 3.12 6.83
N SER A 124 -36.28 1.85 6.96
CA SER A 124 -36.72 0.74 6.08
C SER A 124 -37.60 -0.26 6.82
#